data_AF-A0A946FHK1-F1
#
_entry.id   AF-A0A946FHK1-F1
#
_cell.length_a   1.000
_cell.length_b   1.000
_cell.length_c   1.000
_cell.angle_alpha   90.00
_cell.angle_beta   90.00
_cell.angle_gamma   90.00
#
_symmetry.space_group_name_H-M   'P 1'
#
loop_
_entity.id
_entity.type
_entity.pdbx_description
1 polymer ?
#
loop_
_entity_poly.entity_id
_entity_poly.type
_entity_poly.pdbx_seq_one_letter_code
_entity_poly.pdbx_strand_id
1 'polypeptide(L)' 'FDEEDIQIGKTQPLENFRGTIYDMEKELITQTLEEVNGNKTKAAERLGISIRTLRNKLAAYKNPIEN' A
#
# COMPACT_ATOMS: atom_id res chain seq x y z
N PHE A 1 11.27 34.55 9.16
CA PHE A 1 10.59 33.35 9.65
C PHE A 1 10.62 32.40 8.49
N ASP A 2 11.58 31.48 8.51
CA ASP A 2 11.80 30.55 7.42
C ASP A 2 10.61 29.59 7.39
N GLU A 3 9.71 29.81 6.42
CA GLU A 3 8.71 28.83 6.05
C GLU A 3 9.46 27.72 5.32
N GLU A 4 9.92 26.72 6.08
CA GLU A 4 10.36 25.48 5.48
C GLU A 4 9.13 24.84 4.82
N ASP A 5 9.13 24.86 3.49
CA ASP A 5 8.19 24.13 2.65
C ASP A 5 8.15 22.68 3.11
N ILE A 6 7.08 22.30 3.81
CA ILE A 6 6.81 20.91 4.12
C ILE A 6 6.50 20.26 2.76
N GLN A 7 7.50 19.62 2.17
CA GLN A 7 7.38 18.78 0.97
C GLN A 7 6.54 17.53 1.32
N ILE A 8 5.24 17.71 1.54
CA ILE A 8 4.28 16.61 1.64
C ILE A 8 4.20 16.01 0.24
N GLY A 9 5.04 15.01 -0.01
CA GLY A 9 5.25 14.41 -1.31
C GLY A 9 3.93 14.06 -1.99
N LYS A 10 3.73 14.63 -3.19
CA LYS A 10 2.75 14.23 -4.21
C LYS A 10 1.53 13.51 -3.65
N THR A 11 0.53 14.25 -3.15
CA THR A 11 -0.82 13.70 -3.07
C THR A 11 -1.28 13.48 -4.52
N GLN A 12 -1.00 12.28 -5.05
CA GLN A 12 -1.56 11.83 -6.31
C GLN A 12 -3.08 11.97 -6.15
N PRO A 13 -3.76 12.79 -6.97
CA PRO A 13 -5.20 12.93 -6.88
C PRO A 13 -5.84 11.55 -7.05
N LEU A 14 -6.91 11.26 -6.29
CA LEU A 14 -7.70 10.02 -6.37
C LEU A 14 -8.35 9.77 -7.76
N GLU A 15 -8.02 10.57 -8.77
CA GLU A 15 -8.67 10.63 -10.08
C GLU A 15 -8.45 9.40 -10.98
N ASN A 16 -7.49 8.52 -10.66
CA ASN A 16 -7.11 7.40 -11.54
C ASN A 16 -7.41 6.00 -11.01
N PHE A 17 -7.96 5.83 -9.82
CA PHE A 17 -8.28 4.50 -9.30
C PHE A 17 -9.62 3.99 -9.84
N ARG A 18 -9.55 3.27 -10.97
CA ARG A 18 -10.68 2.51 -11.54
C ARG A 18 -10.57 1.05 -11.12
N GLY A 19 -11.41 0.61 -10.19
CA GLY A 19 -11.40 -0.78 -9.75
C GLY A 19 -12.22 -1.01 -8.49
N THR A 20 -12.20 -2.24 -8.00
CA THR A 20 -12.80 -2.57 -6.71
C THR A 20 -11.90 -2.08 -5.56
N ILE A 21 -12.44 -2.04 -4.34
CA ILE A 21 -11.63 -1.78 -3.13
C ILE A 21 -10.47 -2.77 -3.03
N TYR A 22 -10.66 -4.00 -3.49
CA TYR A 22 -9.63 -5.03 -3.51
C TYR A 22 -8.46 -4.65 -4.44
N ASP A 23 -8.76 -4.12 -5.63
CA ASP A 23 -7.74 -3.71 -6.59
C ASP A 23 -6.92 -2.53 -6.05
N MET A 24 -7.62 -1.54 -5.45
CA MET A 24 -6.97 -0.40 -4.80
C MET A 24 -6.07 -0.82 -3.65
N GLU A 25 -6.55 -1.72 -2.77
CA GLU A 25 -5.77 -2.23 -1.65
C GLU A 25 -4.53 -3.00 -2.13
N LYS A 26 -4.68 -3.83 -3.17
CA LYS A 26 -3.59 -4.60 -3.75
C LYS A 26 -2.52 -3.70 -4.36
N GLU A 27 -2.92 -2.66 -5.09
CA GLU A 27 -2.00 -1.69 -5.68
C GLU A 27 -1.22 -0.96 -4.60
N LEU A 28 -1.91 -0.44 -3.57
CA LEU A 28 -1.28 0.26 -2.45
C LEU A 28 -0.27 -0.63 -1.69
N ILE A 29 -0.64 -1.88 -1.42
CA ILE A 29 0.24 -2.86 -0.78
C ILE A 29 1.46 -3.15 -1.65
N THR A 30 1.28 -3.27 -2.96
CA THR A 30 2.36 -3.56 -3.90
C THR A 30 3.33 -2.39 -3.99
N GLN A 31 2.82 -1.17 -4.16
CA GLN A 31 3.64 0.04 -4.19
C GLN A 31 4.44 0.22 -2.90
N THR A 32 3.79 0.04 -1.74
CA THR A 32 4.50 0.16 -0.47
C THR A 32 5.57 -0.92 -0.32
N LEU A 33 5.33 -2.14 -0.79
CA LEU A 33 6.34 -3.20 -0.80
C LEU A 33 7.52 -2.85 -1.70
N GLU A 34 7.30 -2.26 -2.86
CA GLU A 34 8.35 -1.81 -3.76
C GLU A 34 9.21 -0.71 -3.12
N GLU A 35 8.57 0.28 -2.48
CA GLU A 35 9.27 1.36 -1.76
C GLU A 35 10.20 0.88 -0.64
N VAL A 36 9.87 -0.25 -0.01
CA VAL A 36 10.67 -0.85 1.07
C VAL A 36 11.46 -2.08 0.62
N ASN A 37 11.66 -2.26 -0.69
CA ASN A 37 12.41 -3.36 -1.30
C ASN A 37 11.93 -4.75 -0.84
N GLY A 38 10.62 -4.95 -0.71
CA GLY A 38 9.99 -6.23 -0.35
C GLY A 38 10.03 -6.57 1.14
N ASN A 39 10.50 -5.65 1.99
CA ASN A 39 10.50 -5.82 3.44
C ASN A 39 9.07 -5.71 4.01
N LYS A 40 8.48 -6.86 4.33
CA LYS A 40 7.09 -6.97 4.78
C LYS A 40 6.84 -6.31 6.14
N THR A 41 7.83 -6.28 7.03
CA THR A 41 7.70 -5.62 8.33
C THR A 41 7.59 -4.11 8.13
N LYS A 42 8.50 -3.52 7.36
CA LYS A 42 8.48 -2.08 7.05
C LYS A 42 7.25 -1.67 6.24
N ALA A 43 6.80 -2.51 5.30
CA ALA A 43 5.57 -2.24 4.55
C ALA A 43 4.34 -2.23 5.46
N ALA A 44 4.24 -3.19 6.38
CA ALA A 44 3.14 -3.26 7.34
C ALA A 44 3.11 -2.03 8.28
N GLU A 45 4.29 -1.59 8.75
CA GLU A 45 4.44 -0.36 9.54
C GLU A 45 3.98 0.88 8.76
N ARG A 46 4.40 1.04 7.50
CA ARG A 46 3.99 2.17 6.65
C ARG A 46 2.49 2.18 6.33
N LEU A 47 1.90 1.01 6.15
CA LEU A 47 0.46 0.85 5.91
C LEU A 47 -0.39 0.94 7.19
N GLY A 48 0.23 0.96 8.38
CA GLY A 48 -0.49 0.98 9.65
C GLY A 48 -1.28 -0.31 9.95
N ILE A 49 -0.86 -1.44 9.38
CA ILE A 49 -1.51 -2.75 9.59
C ILE A 49 -0.55 -3.74 10.26
N SER A 50 -1.10 -4.82 10.84
CA SER A 50 -0.25 -5.89 11.38
C SER A 50 0.45 -6.66 10.25
N ILE A 51 1.65 -7.18 10.53
CA ILE A 51 2.37 -8.07 9.58
C ILE A 51 1.56 -9.32 9.22
N ARG A 52 0.69 -9.78 10.13
CA ARG A 52 -0.24 -10.88 9.88
C ARG A 52 -1.29 -10.49 8.85
N THR A 53 -1.88 -9.31 8.98
CA THR A 53 -2.84 -8.75 8.01
C THR A 53 -2.19 -8.64 6.64
N LEU A 54 -0.99 -8.07 6.55
CA LEU A 54 -0.26 -7.96 5.29
C LEU A 54 -0.02 -9.34 4.65
N ARG A 55 0.43 -10.32 5.43
CA ARG A 55 0.60 -11.71 4.94
C ARG A 55 -0.69 -12.32 4.45
N ASN A 56 -1.80 -12.12 5.17
CA ASN A 56 -3.12 -12.64 4.77
C ASN A 56 -3.58 -12.02 3.46
N LYS A 57 -3.42 -10.70 3.29
CA LYS A 57 -3.73 -9.99 2.03
C LYS A 57 -2.88 -10.51 0.87
N LEU A 58 -1.57 -10.63 1.08
CA LEU A 58 -0.68 -11.22 0.07
C LEU A 58 -1.04 -12.67 -0.29
N ALA A 59 -1.48 -13.48 0.67
CA ALA A 59 -1.96 -14.83 0.41
C ALA A 59 -3.27 -14.82 -0.39
N ALA A 60 -4.22 -13.94 -0.06
CA ALA A 60 -5.47 -13.77 -0.79
C ALA A 60 -5.28 -13.24 -2.22
N TYR A 61 -4.18 -12.53 -2.49
CA TYR A 61 -3.83 -12.07 -3.85
C TYR A 61 -3.14 -13.16 -4.67
N LYS A 62 -2.39 -14.06 -4.01
CA LYS A 62 -1.68 -15.18 -4.66
C LYS A 62 -2.58 -16.38 -4.92
N ASN A 63 -3.54 -16.59 -4.03
CA ASN A 63 -4.59 -17.58 -4.21
C ASN A 63 -5.87 -16.78 -4.47
N PRO A 64 -6.12 -16.31 -5.71
CA PRO A 64 -7.41 -15.74 -6.04
C PRO A 64 -8.42 -16.80 -5.61
N ILE A 65 -9.24 -16.47 -4.63
CA ILE A 65 -10.21 -17.40 -4.04
C ILE A 65 -11.05 -17.90 -5.22
N GLU A 66 -10.81 -19.13 -5.66
CA GLU A 66 -11.69 -19.83 -6.59
C GLU A 66 -13.03 -19.95 -5.88
N ASN A 67 -14.00 -19.17 -6.34
CA ASN A 67 -15.42 -19.35 -6.08
C ASN A 67 -16.10 -19.47 -7.44
#